data_AF-Q3HLW5-F1
#
_entry.id   AF-Q3HLW5-F1
#
_cell.length_a   1.000
_cell.length_b   1.000
_cell.length_c   1.000
_cell.angle_alpha   90.00
_cell.angle_beta   90.00
_cell.angle_gamma   90.00
#
_symmetry.space_group_name_H-M   'P 1'
#
loop_
_entity.id
_entity.type
_entity.pdbx_description
1 polymer ?
#
loop_
_entity_poly.entity_id
_entity_poly.type
_entity_poly.pdbx_seq_one_letter_code
_entity_poly.pdbx_strand_id
1 'polypeptide(L)'
;MPPIIPDYDDASMDVRKMKSPDEKLALDLAKDLIQWKIGKRNLLNSKTACLLRKLSTQIEQKHEALFKNLCNRLDLNERNVTETCGQIADELIGNDINWGRIVVLYTFGAKVAEHFHENGTDLSDEISKWIGNYMAKKSDWIRKAGGWVSLNEH
;
A
#
# COMPACT_ATOMS: atom_id res chain seq x y z
N MET A 1 51.35 2.24 -25.84
CA MET A 1 50.28 2.32 -24.81
C MET A 1 49.59 3.68 -24.96
N PRO A 2 48.27 3.84 -24.70
CA PRO A 2 47.41 2.99 -23.85
C PRO A 2 46.14 2.51 -24.64
N PRO A 3 45.01 2.08 -24.02
CA PRO A 3 44.50 0.70 -24.16
C PRO A 3 43.21 0.61 -24.99
N ILE A 4 42.95 -0.59 -25.52
CA ILE A 4 41.59 -1.02 -25.87
C ILE A 4 40.82 -1.11 -24.56
N ILE A 5 39.81 -0.25 -24.37
CA ILE A 5 38.85 -0.33 -23.26
C ILE A 5 37.52 -0.83 -23.85
N PRO A 6 36.88 -1.80 -23.20
CA PRO A 6 36.15 -2.89 -23.83
C PRO A 6 34.68 -2.58 -24.09
N ASP A 7 34.04 -3.51 -24.82
CA ASP A 7 32.59 -3.69 -24.92
C ASP A 7 31.87 -3.18 -23.67
N TYR A 8 31.18 -2.05 -23.84
CA TYR A 8 30.10 -1.72 -22.95
C TYR A 8 28.92 -2.58 -23.42
N ASP A 9 29.00 -3.87 -23.09
CA ASP A 9 27.81 -4.70 -22.98
C ASP A 9 26.85 -3.89 -22.11
N ASP A 10 25.87 -3.29 -22.78
CA ASP A 10 24.59 -2.88 -22.22
C ASP A 10 23.91 -4.16 -21.73
N ALA A 11 24.50 -4.74 -20.69
CA ALA A 11 23.77 -5.47 -19.69
C ALA A 11 22.74 -4.46 -19.22
N SER A 12 21.59 -4.53 -19.90
CA SER A 12 20.25 -4.44 -19.36
C SER A 12 20.30 -4.95 -17.92
N MET A 13 20.79 -4.07 -17.05
CA MET A 13 20.44 -4.03 -15.66
C MET A 13 19.03 -3.47 -15.68
N ASP A 14 18.11 -4.33 -16.14
CA ASP A 14 16.88 -4.53 -15.42
C ASP A 14 17.29 -4.84 -13.99
N VAL A 15 17.61 -3.78 -13.25
CA VAL A 15 17.69 -3.75 -11.80
C VAL A 15 16.25 -4.00 -11.38
N ARG A 16 15.85 -5.27 -11.46
CA ARG A 16 14.93 -5.88 -10.53
C ARG A 16 15.60 -5.67 -9.18
N LYS A 17 15.49 -4.46 -8.62
CA LYS A 17 15.84 -4.14 -7.24
C LYS A 17 15.28 -5.31 -6.46
N MET A 18 16.16 -6.13 -5.88
CA MET A 18 15.72 -7.22 -5.02
C MET A 18 14.80 -6.57 -4.01
N LYS A 19 13.49 -6.87 -4.10
CA LYS A 19 12.50 -6.23 -3.24
C LYS A 19 12.93 -6.50 -1.81
N SER A 20 13.24 -5.43 -1.07
CA SER A 20 13.68 -5.59 0.31
C SER A 20 12.59 -6.32 1.11
N PRO A 21 12.94 -7.03 2.20
CA PRO A 21 11.94 -7.70 3.04
C PRO A 21 10.79 -6.75 3.46
N ASP A 22 11.12 -5.48 3.70
CA ASP A 22 10.16 -4.42 4.05
C ASP A 22 9.19 -4.09 2.90
N GLU A 23 9.68 -4.07 1.66
CA GLU A 23 8.85 -3.84 0.45
C GLU A 23 7.92 -5.01 0.18
N LYS A 24 8.42 -6.23 0.35
CA LYS A 24 7.59 -7.43 0.20
C LYS A 24 6.50 -7.44 1.27
N LEU A 25 6.86 -7.17 2.51
CA LEU A 25 5.90 -7.13 3.62
C LEU A 25 4.87 -6.01 3.45
N ALA A 26 5.25 -4.85 2.90
CA ALA A 26 4.32 -3.78 2.59
C ALA A 26 3.20 -4.24 1.63
N LEU A 27 3.59 -4.95 0.56
CA LEU A 27 2.64 -5.52 -0.40
C LEU A 27 1.80 -6.64 0.23
N ASP A 28 2.41 -7.54 0.99
CA ASP A 28 1.72 -8.66 1.61
C ASP A 28 0.67 -8.17 2.62
N LEU A 29 0.97 -7.12 3.40
CA LEU A 29 0.01 -6.47 4.29
C LEU A 29 -1.15 -5.79 3.54
N ALA A 30 -0.88 -5.20 2.37
CA ALA A 30 -1.91 -4.55 1.57
C ALA A 30 -2.88 -5.59 1.00
N LYS A 31 -2.32 -6.66 0.43
CA LYS A 31 -3.10 -7.81 -0.05
C LYS A 31 -3.94 -8.39 1.07
N ASP A 32 -3.32 -8.63 2.23
CA ASP A 32 -4.00 -9.18 3.38
C ASP A 32 -5.23 -8.37 3.80
N LEU A 33 -5.07 -7.06 3.99
CA LEU A 33 -6.15 -6.17 4.41
C LEU A 33 -7.29 -6.14 3.39
N ILE A 34 -6.96 -6.02 2.11
CA ILE A 34 -7.94 -6.00 1.02
C ILE A 34 -8.68 -7.34 0.92
N GLN A 35 -7.96 -8.46 0.94
CA GLN A 35 -8.57 -9.79 0.90
C GLN A 35 -9.48 -10.03 2.11
N TRP A 36 -9.11 -9.53 3.30
CA TRP A 36 -9.94 -9.59 4.50
C TRP A 36 -11.23 -8.79 4.33
N LYS A 37 -11.17 -7.58 3.77
CA LYS A 37 -12.33 -6.73 3.51
C LYS A 37 -13.35 -7.36 2.56
N ILE A 38 -12.88 -7.93 1.47
CA ILE A 38 -13.74 -8.59 0.48
C ILE A 38 -14.13 -10.03 0.87
N GLY A 39 -13.88 -10.45 2.12
CA GLY A 39 -14.36 -11.71 2.68
C GLY A 39 -13.56 -12.97 2.31
N LYS A 40 -12.34 -12.85 1.75
CA LYS A 40 -11.50 -14.01 1.43
C LYS A 40 -10.72 -14.50 2.67
N ARG A 41 -10.46 -15.81 2.74
CA ARG A 41 -9.99 -16.50 3.97
C ARG A 41 -8.48 -16.76 4.04
N ASN A 42 -7.72 -16.57 2.95
CA ASN A 42 -6.27 -16.75 2.96
C ASN A 42 -5.58 -15.48 3.46
N LEU A 43 -5.49 -15.40 4.79
CA LEU A 43 -5.03 -14.23 5.51
C LEU A 43 -3.72 -14.51 6.23
N LEU A 44 -2.88 -13.49 6.35
CA LEU A 44 -1.67 -13.53 7.15
C LEU A 44 -2.02 -13.67 8.63
N ASN A 45 -1.31 -14.57 9.31
CA ASN A 45 -1.45 -14.78 10.76
C ASN A 45 -0.41 -13.99 11.57
N SER A 46 0.13 -12.90 11.02
CA SER A 46 1.10 -12.05 11.71
C SER A 46 0.42 -11.05 12.65
N LYS A 47 1.11 -10.67 13.73
CA LYS A 47 0.63 -9.65 14.67
C LYS A 47 0.36 -8.31 13.97
N THR A 48 1.28 -7.89 13.09
CA THR A 48 1.16 -6.66 12.31
C THR A 48 -0.09 -6.67 11.42
N ALA A 49 -0.38 -7.77 10.72
CA ALA A 49 -1.58 -7.89 9.89
C ALA A 49 -2.87 -7.81 10.73
N CYS A 50 -2.92 -8.52 11.86
CA CYS A 50 -4.05 -8.47 12.78
C CYS A 50 -4.28 -7.05 13.32
N LEU A 51 -3.21 -6.38 13.75
CA LEU A 51 -3.28 -5.01 14.24
C LEU A 51 -3.74 -4.04 13.14
N LEU A 52 -3.22 -4.17 11.92
CA LEU A 52 -3.61 -3.34 10.79
C LEU A 52 -5.10 -3.47 10.47
N ARG A 53 -5.65 -4.68 10.44
CA ARG A 53 -7.11 -4.90 10.29
C ARG A 53 -7.91 -4.25 11.42
N LYS A 54 -7.44 -4.40 12.66
CA LYS A 54 -8.08 -3.80 13.84
C LYS A 54 -8.08 -2.27 13.79
N LEU A 55 -6.97 -1.66 13.40
CA LEU A 55 -6.84 -0.20 13.30
C LEU A 55 -7.65 0.35 12.11
N SER A 56 -7.60 -0.32 10.96
CA SER A 56 -8.44 0.01 9.79
C SER A 56 -9.92 0.02 10.17
N THR A 57 -10.39 -1.02 10.85
CA THR A 57 -11.76 -1.10 11.34
C THR A 57 -12.13 0.05 12.26
N GLN A 58 -11.25 0.41 13.21
CA GLN A 58 -11.49 1.53 14.13
C GLN A 58 -11.53 2.88 13.43
N ILE A 59 -10.64 3.12 12.45
CA ILE A 59 -10.63 4.35 11.66
C ILE A 59 -11.93 4.49 10.87
N GLU A 60 -12.37 3.42 10.21
CA GLU A 60 -13.62 3.41 9.46
C GLU A 60 -14.82 3.63 10.35
N GLN A 61 -14.90 2.99 11.52
CA GLN A 61 -15.98 3.20 12.48
C GLN A 61 -16.00 4.64 13.01
N LYS A 62 -14.82 5.19 13.34
CA LYS A 62 -14.70 6.57 13.84
C LYS A 62 -15.11 7.60 12.79
N HIS A 63 -14.87 7.31 11.51
CA HIS A 63 -15.12 8.22 10.39
C HIS A 63 -16.13 7.63 9.39
N GLU A 64 -17.14 6.93 9.90
CA GLU A 64 -18.06 6.11 9.09
C GLU A 64 -18.73 6.90 7.96
N ALA A 65 -19.24 8.10 8.25
CA ALA A 65 -19.89 8.94 7.25
C ALA A 65 -18.96 9.34 6.08
N LEU A 66 -17.67 9.55 6.38
CA LEU A 66 -16.64 9.84 5.38
C LEU A 66 -16.37 8.59 4.55
N PHE A 67 -16.03 7.46 5.19
CA PHE A 67 -15.65 6.23 4.48
C PHE A 67 -16.80 5.61 3.67
N LYS A 68 -18.06 5.75 4.12
CA LYS A 68 -19.24 5.31 3.34
C LYS A 68 -19.40 6.06 2.02
N ASN A 69 -19.03 7.34 1.97
CA ASN A 69 -19.22 8.18 0.79
C ASN A 69 -17.91 8.52 0.08
N LEU A 70 -16.77 7.97 0.53
CA LEU A 70 -15.44 8.36 0.10
C LEU A 70 -15.26 8.21 -1.41
N CYS A 71 -15.54 7.02 -1.94
CA CYS A 71 -15.38 6.74 -3.36
C CYS A 71 -16.32 7.60 -4.22
N ASN A 72 -17.56 7.82 -3.77
CA ASN A 72 -18.53 8.67 -4.47
C ASN A 72 -18.11 10.15 -4.46
N ARG A 73 -17.59 10.66 -3.33
CA ARG A 73 -17.13 12.05 -3.21
C ARG A 73 -15.91 12.34 -4.07
N LEU A 74 -15.09 11.33 -4.32
CA LEU A 74 -13.90 11.39 -5.17
C LEU A 74 -14.20 11.06 -6.64
N ASP A 75 -15.47 10.74 -6.97
CA ASP A 75 -15.90 10.29 -8.31
C ASP A 75 -14.99 9.20 -8.89
N LEU A 76 -14.64 8.21 -8.04
CA LEU A 76 -13.71 7.15 -8.43
C LEU A 76 -14.34 6.23 -9.49
N ASN A 77 -13.58 5.99 -10.54
CA ASN A 77 -13.88 5.02 -11.59
C ASN A 77 -12.57 4.36 -12.07
N GLU A 78 -12.69 3.30 -12.87
CA GLU A 78 -11.53 2.52 -13.34
C GLU A 78 -10.48 3.35 -14.10
N ARG A 79 -10.86 4.51 -14.65
CA ARG A 79 -9.94 5.37 -15.43
C ARG A 79 -9.12 6.30 -14.55
N ASN A 80 -9.66 6.75 -13.41
CA ASN A 80 -9.02 7.74 -12.55
C ASN A 80 -8.49 7.18 -11.21
N VAL A 81 -8.89 5.96 -10.83
CA VAL A 81 -8.63 5.41 -9.49
C VAL A 81 -7.15 5.43 -9.13
N THR A 82 -6.26 5.03 -10.03
CA THR A 82 -4.82 5.00 -9.75
C THR A 82 -4.23 6.40 -9.58
N GLU A 83 -4.66 7.38 -10.39
CA GLU A 83 -4.20 8.76 -10.31
C GLU A 83 -4.70 9.44 -9.02
N THR A 84 -6.00 9.38 -8.76
CA THR A 84 -6.63 9.98 -7.57
C THR A 84 -6.08 9.37 -6.29
N CYS A 85 -5.93 8.04 -6.23
CA CYS A 85 -5.29 7.38 -5.10
C CYS A 85 -3.87 7.88 -4.88
N GLY A 86 -3.09 8.05 -5.97
CA GLY A 86 -1.73 8.59 -5.93
C GLY A 86 -1.65 9.98 -5.29
N GLN A 87 -2.51 10.89 -5.74
CA GLN A 87 -2.60 12.27 -5.20
C GLN A 87 -2.93 12.25 -3.70
N ILE A 88 -3.93 11.47 -3.30
CA ILE A 88 -4.32 11.34 -1.88
C ILE A 88 -3.17 10.76 -1.05
N ALA A 89 -2.44 9.77 -1.57
CA ALA A 89 -1.30 9.20 -0.86
C ALA A 89 -0.19 10.23 -0.63
N ASP A 90 0.10 11.06 -1.62
CA ASP A 90 1.08 12.14 -1.52
C ASP A 90 0.63 13.25 -0.56
N GLU A 91 -0.66 13.58 -0.51
CA GLU A 91 -1.19 14.50 0.51
C GLU A 91 -1.09 13.91 1.94
N LEU A 92 -1.43 12.62 2.10
CA LEU A 92 -1.42 11.95 3.40
C LEU A 92 0.01 11.77 3.94
N ILE A 93 0.95 11.33 3.10
CA ILE A 93 2.27 10.86 3.54
C ILE A 93 3.41 11.75 3.06
N GLY A 94 3.24 12.52 1.98
CA GLY A 94 4.32 13.23 1.29
C GLY A 94 5.10 14.22 2.17
N ASN A 95 4.41 14.93 3.07
CA ASN A 95 5.02 15.99 3.89
C ASN A 95 5.54 15.52 5.26
N ASP A 96 4.94 14.48 5.83
CA ASP A 96 5.27 13.98 7.17
C ASP A 96 4.77 12.53 7.28
N ILE A 97 5.69 11.57 7.37
CA ILE A 97 5.37 10.15 7.42
C ILE A 97 5.41 9.65 8.87
N ASN A 98 4.33 8.98 9.28
CA ASN A 98 4.23 8.27 10.55
C ASN A 98 3.34 7.04 10.42
N TRP A 99 3.38 6.14 11.40
CA TRP A 99 2.61 4.90 11.38
C TRP A 99 1.10 5.13 11.27
N GLY A 100 0.55 6.16 11.91
CA GLY A 100 -0.86 6.51 11.82
C GLY A 100 -1.30 6.86 10.40
N ARG A 101 -0.53 7.69 9.69
CA ARG A 101 -0.80 8.04 8.28
C ARG A 101 -0.65 6.85 7.34
N ILE A 102 0.32 5.96 7.60
CA ILE A 102 0.45 4.69 6.87
C ILE A 102 -0.82 3.84 7.05
N VAL A 103 -1.28 3.67 8.28
CA VAL A 103 -2.52 2.91 8.55
C VAL A 103 -3.73 3.54 7.86
N VAL A 104 -3.85 4.87 7.86
CA VAL A 104 -4.91 5.59 7.13
C VAL A 104 -4.84 5.31 5.62
N LEU A 105 -3.64 5.34 5.02
CA LEU A 105 -3.47 5.01 3.59
C LEU A 105 -3.91 3.57 3.27
N TYR A 106 -3.52 2.60 4.10
CA TYR A 106 -3.95 1.20 3.91
C TYR A 106 -5.46 1.05 4.04
N THR A 107 -6.05 1.72 5.03
CA THR A 107 -7.51 1.74 5.25
C THR A 107 -8.24 2.36 4.06
N PHE A 108 -7.74 3.48 3.55
CA PHE A 108 -8.24 4.15 2.36
C PHE A 108 -8.23 3.22 1.14
N GLY A 109 -7.07 2.64 0.81
CA GLY A 109 -6.96 1.75 -0.34
C GLY A 109 -7.82 0.49 -0.19
N ALA A 110 -7.92 -0.08 1.01
CA ALA A 110 -8.81 -1.20 1.28
C ALA A 110 -10.29 -0.84 1.05
N LYS A 111 -10.72 0.36 1.45
CA LYS A 111 -12.08 0.85 1.19
C LYS A 111 -12.34 1.06 -0.29
N VAL A 112 -11.36 1.55 -1.04
CA VAL A 112 -11.47 1.69 -2.50
C VAL A 112 -11.64 0.32 -3.15
N ALA A 113 -10.79 -0.66 -2.82
CA ALA A 113 -10.90 -2.00 -3.37
C ALA A 113 -12.24 -2.68 -3.02
N GLU A 114 -12.71 -2.54 -1.77
CA GLU A 114 -14.01 -3.02 -1.33
C GLU A 114 -15.15 -2.39 -2.15
N HIS A 115 -15.13 -1.08 -2.36
CA HIS A 115 -16.15 -0.37 -3.14
C HIS A 115 -16.24 -0.85 -4.60
N PHE A 116 -15.10 -1.04 -5.28
CA PHE A 116 -15.12 -1.57 -6.64
C PHE A 116 -15.62 -3.03 -6.65
N HIS A 117 -15.21 -3.84 -5.67
CA HIS A 117 -15.65 -5.22 -5.54
C HIS A 117 -17.17 -5.33 -5.35
N GLU A 118 -17.75 -4.50 -4.48
CA GLU A 118 -19.20 -4.40 -4.26
C GLU A 118 -19.97 -3.98 -5.52
N ASN A 119 -19.33 -3.22 -6.42
CA ASN A 119 -19.90 -2.79 -7.70
C ASN A 119 -19.56 -3.73 -8.89
N GLY A 120 -18.93 -4.88 -8.63
CA GLY A 120 -18.69 -5.92 -9.63
C GLY A 120 -17.33 -5.89 -10.34
N THR A 121 -16.43 -4.97 -9.97
CA THR A 121 -15.06 -4.88 -10.53
C THR A 121 -14.03 -5.30 -9.48
N ASP A 122 -13.19 -6.31 -9.78
CA ASP A 122 -12.11 -6.70 -8.87
C ASP A 122 -10.82 -5.92 -9.15
N LEU A 123 -10.60 -4.84 -8.39
CA LEU A 123 -9.34 -4.08 -8.40
C LEU A 123 -8.37 -4.48 -7.27
N SER A 124 -8.62 -5.59 -6.58
CA SER A 124 -7.88 -5.95 -5.36
C SER A 124 -6.37 -6.03 -5.56
N ASP A 125 -5.92 -6.67 -6.64
CA ASP A 125 -4.50 -6.85 -6.92
C ASP A 125 -3.84 -5.55 -7.42
N GLU A 126 -4.56 -4.75 -8.21
CA GLU A 126 -4.10 -3.44 -8.68
C GLU A 126 -3.85 -2.50 -7.50
N ILE A 127 -4.85 -2.33 -6.63
CA ILE A 127 -4.75 -1.46 -5.46
C ILE A 127 -3.69 -1.99 -4.48
N SER A 128 -3.61 -3.30 -4.27
CA SER A 128 -2.55 -3.89 -3.42
C SER A 128 -1.15 -3.58 -3.94
N LYS A 129 -0.94 -3.76 -5.25
CA LYS A 129 0.34 -3.44 -5.92
C LYS A 129 0.64 -1.95 -5.84
N TRP A 130 -0.35 -1.10 -6.03
CA TRP A 130 -0.20 0.34 -5.91
C TRP A 130 0.25 0.76 -4.51
N ILE A 131 -0.43 0.30 -3.44
CA ILE A 131 -0.02 0.57 -2.05
C ILE A 131 1.40 0.04 -1.80
N GLY A 132 1.67 -1.21 -2.20
CA GLY A 132 2.98 -1.83 -2.02
C GLY A 132 4.10 -1.06 -2.71
N ASN A 133 3.90 -0.62 -3.96
CA ASN A 133 4.86 0.19 -4.71
C ASN A 133 5.04 1.59 -4.11
N TYR A 134 3.96 2.20 -3.60
CA TYR A 134 4.03 3.49 -2.94
C TYR A 134 4.84 3.41 -1.65
N MET A 135 4.58 2.39 -0.82
CA MET A 135 5.32 2.12 0.42
C MET A 135 6.76 1.66 0.19
N ALA A 136 7.05 1.01 -0.94
CA ALA A 136 8.40 0.66 -1.32
C ALA A 136 9.30 1.90 -1.46
N LYS A 137 8.75 3.02 -1.93
CA LYS A 137 9.47 4.31 -1.99
C LYS A 137 9.78 4.90 -0.61
N LYS A 138 9.16 4.38 0.45
CA LYS A 138 9.33 4.81 1.85
C LYS A 138 10.09 3.77 2.70
N SER A 139 10.70 2.77 2.07
CA SER A 139 11.39 1.66 2.76
C SER A 139 12.50 2.12 3.70
N ASP A 140 13.25 3.16 3.33
CA ASP A 140 14.28 3.73 4.20
C ASP A 140 13.72 4.36 5.48
N TRP A 141 12.56 5.02 5.38
CA TRP A 141 11.87 5.53 6.57
C TRP A 141 11.37 4.38 7.44
N ILE A 142 10.72 3.38 6.83
CA ILE A 142 10.21 2.19 7.53
C ILE A 142 11.34 1.53 8.33
N ARG A 143 12.51 1.32 7.72
CA ARG A 143 13.68 0.74 8.37
C ARG A 143 14.18 1.59 9.55
N LYS A 144 14.27 2.91 9.36
CA LYS A 144 14.69 3.84 10.43
C LYS A 144 13.68 3.90 11.59
N ALA A 145 12.40 3.67 11.30
CA ALA A 145 11.32 3.62 12.28
C ALA A 145 11.19 2.25 12.98
N GLY A 146 12.16 1.34 12.82
CA GLY A 146 12.17 0.01 13.45
C GLY A 146 11.47 -1.09 12.64
N GLY A 147 11.06 -0.79 11.40
CA GLY A 147 10.39 -1.72 10.51
C GLY A 147 8.91 -1.91 10.84
N TRP A 148 8.22 -2.74 10.07
CA TRP A 148 6.78 -3.03 10.24
C TRP A 148 6.41 -3.65 11.60
N VAL A 149 7.41 -4.14 12.36
CA VAL A 149 7.19 -4.67 13.71
C VAL A 149 6.91 -3.55 14.72
N SER A 150 7.47 -2.35 14.51
CA SER A 150 7.25 -1.19 15.39
C SER A 150 5.83 -0.63 15.33
N LEU A 151 5.05 -0.98 14.30
CA LEU A 151 3.60 -0.73 14.32
C LEU A 151 2.92 -1.39 15.53
N ASN A 152 3.46 -2.51 16.03
CA ASN A 152 2.90 -3.23 17.18
C ASN A 152 3.25 -2.60 18.54
N GLU A 153 4.07 -1.55 18.56
CA GLU A 153 4.58 -0.90 19.77
C GLU A 153 3.82 0.39 20.12
N HIS A 154 2.72 0.69 19.41
CA HIS A 154 1.89 1.88 19.57
C HIS A 154 0.44 1.48 19.89
#